data_AF-A0A4W5K074-F1
#
_entry.id   AF-A0A4W5K074-F1
#
_cell.length_a   1.000
_cell.length_b   1.000
_cell.length_c   1.000
_cell.angle_alpha   90.00
_cell.angle_beta   90.00
_cell.angle_gamma   90.00
#
_symmetry.space_group_name_H-M   'P 1'
#
loop_
_entity.id
_entity.type
_entity.pdbx_description
1 polymer ?
#
loop_
_entity_poly.entity_id
_entity_poly.type
_entity_poly.pdbx_seq_one_letter_code
_entity_poly.pdbx_strand_id
1 'polypeptide(L)'
;MCFSRTTVCSNEGRSLKAADVKIENATEDNTHLDVFCVKDKGGPCGDPPAFPNTRLHGNTGFEMGDELLYSCLPGHVMPSGHSAFSLLCDSCGEWYGLVQLCVKCKCTICNN
;
A
#
# COMPACT_ATOMS: atom_id res chain seq x y z
N MET A 1 12.75 7.00 -11.55
CA MET A 1 11.73 7.67 -10.72
C MET A 1 10.39 7.09 -11.13
N CYS A 2 9.77 6.30 -10.25
CA CYS A 2 8.44 5.74 -10.47
C CYS A 2 7.42 6.87 -10.32
N PHE A 3 6.89 7.32 -11.44
CA PHE A 3 5.74 8.20 -11.49
C PHE A 3 4.60 7.39 -12.10
N SER A 4 3.42 7.44 -11.50
CA SER A 4 2.19 6.83 -12.03
C SER A 4 1.84 7.47 -13.37
N ARG A 5 2.39 6.93 -14.46
CA ARG A 5 1.95 7.25 -15.82
C ARG A 5 0.72 6.39 -16.09
N THR A 6 -0.46 7.01 -16.14
CA THR A 6 -1.70 6.35 -16.53
C THR A 6 -1.52 5.71 -17.90
N THR A 7 -1.51 4.38 -17.95
CA THR A 7 -1.34 3.60 -19.18
C THR A 7 -2.57 2.71 -19.30
N VAL A 8 -3.27 2.78 -20.43
CA VAL A 8 -4.36 1.85 -20.75
C VAL A 8 -3.74 0.63 -21.43
N CYS A 9 -4.09 -0.58 -20.99
CA CYS A 9 -3.68 -1.80 -21.70
C CYS A 9 -4.93 -2.53 -22.22
N SER A 10 -4.94 -2.88 -23.50
CA SER A 10 -6.03 -3.66 -24.11
C SER A 10 -5.76 -5.15 -23.96
N ASN A 11 -6.77 -5.92 -23.54
CA ASN A 11 -6.70 -7.38 -23.46
C ASN A 11 -6.95 -8.01 -24.85
N GLU A 12 -5.88 -8.14 -25.63
CA GLU A 12 -5.82 -9.14 -26.70
C GLU A 12 -4.81 -10.21 -26.30
N GLY A 13 -5.28 -11.26 -25.61
CA GLY A 13 -4.61 -12.55 -25.54
C GLY A 13 -3.14 -12.53 -25.09
N ARG A 14 -2.92 -12.67 -23.78
CA ARG A 14 -1.65 -13.12 -23.15
C ARG A 14 -0.41 -12.22 -23.33
N SER A 15 -0.49 -11.02 -23.92
CA SER A 15 0.60 -10.04 -23.87
C SER A 15 0.08 -8.59 -23.89
N LEU A 16 -0.12 -8.01 -22.70
CA LEU A 16 -0.54 -6.61 -22.55
C LEU A 16 0.56 -5.67 -23.08
N LYS A 17 0.22 -4.85 -24.08
CA LYS A 17 1.08 -3.80 -24.66
C LYS A 17 0.57 -2.44 -24.21
N ALA A 18 1.48 -1.58 -23.76
CA ALA A 18 1.17 -0.20 -23.45
C ALA A 18 0.82 0.55 -24.75
N ALA A 19 -0.36 1.16 -24.80
CA ALA A 19 -0.79 2.04 -25.88
C ALA A 19 -0.84 3.49 -25.39
N ASP A 20 -0.45 4.43 -26.26
CA ASP A 20 -0.58 5.87 -26.00
C ASP A 20 -2.00 6.28 -26.43
N VAL A 21 -2.83 6.71 -25.47
CA VAL A 21 -4.22 7.10 -25.73
C VAL A 21 -4.36 8.59 -25.49
N LYS A 22 -4.95 9.30 -26.45
CA LYS A 22 -5.32 10.71 -26.30
C LYS A 22 -6.58 10.79 -25.43
N ILE A 23 -6.43 11.26 -24.20
CA ILE A 23 -7.55 11.43 -23.27
C ILE A 23 -8.33 12.70 -23.66
N GLU A 24 -9.56 12.53 -24.15
CA GLU A 24 -10.50 13.63 -24.38
C GLU A 24 -11.62 13.55 -23.33
N ASN A 25 -12.00 14.69 -22.73
CA ASN A 25 -13.08 14.77 -21.74
C ASN A 25 -14.43 14.65 -22.46
N ALA A 26 -14.87 13.43 -22.74
CA ALA A 26 -16.15 13.14 -23.36
C ALA A 26 -17.25 13.02 -22.29
N THR A 27 -18.30 13.84 -22.40
CA THR A 27 -19.43 13.86 -21.45
C THR A 27 -20.62 12.99 -21.86
N GLU A 28 -20.52 12.11 -22.86
CA GLU A 28 -21.67 11.31 -23.31
C GLU A 28 -21.30 9.87 -23.68
N ASP A 29 -22.16 8.97 -23.21
CA ASP A 29 -22.25 7.52 -23.42
C ASP A 29 -21.45 6.59 -22.47
N ASN A 30 -22.21 5.86 -21.65
CA ASN A 30 -21.76 5.12 -20.48
C ASN A 30 -21.36 3.66 -20.82
N THR A 31 -20.80 3.43 -22.01
CA THR A 31 -20.65 2.07 -22.56
C THR A 31 -19.20 1.58 -22.72
N HIS A 32 -18.20 2.37 -22.33
CA HIS A 32 -16.80 1.92 -22.42
C HIS A 32 -15.99 2.38 -21.20
N LEU A 33 -16.02 1.60 -20.12
CA LEU A 33 -15.04 1.76 -19.04
C LEU A 33 -13.68 1.28 -19.56
N ASP A 34 -12.86 2.21 -20.06
CA ASP A 34 -11.47 1.94 -20.39
C ASP A 34 -10.73 1.44 -19.13
N VAL A 35 -10.32 0.18 -19.14
CA VAL A 35 -9.56 -0.42 -18.05
C VAL A 35 -8.11 0.05 -18.17
N PHE A 36 -7.73 1.01 -17.32
CA PHE A 36 -6.34 1.39 -17.14
C PHE A 36 -5.59 0.24 -16.46
N CYS A 37 -4.63 -0.37 -17.14
CA CYS A 37 -3.74 -1.35 -16.51
C CYS A 37 -2.42 -0.66 -16.22
N VAL A 38 -2.17 -0.43 -14.93
CA VAL A 38 -0.84 -0.05 -14.47
C VAL A 38 0.05 -1.27 -14.64
N LYS A 39 1.09 -1.17 -15.47
CA LYS A 39 2.12 -2.19 -15.54
C LYS A 39 3.12 -1.91 -14.45
N ASP A 40 3.08 -2.71 -13.39
CA ASP A 40 4.03 -2.63 -12.29
C ASP A 40 5.44 -2.86 -12.83
N LYS A 41 6.20 -1.76 -12.84
CA LYS A 41 7.65 -1.80 -13.06
C LYS A 41 8.36 -2.15 -11.75
N GLY A 42 7.70 -2.01 -10.60
CA GLY A 42 8.14 -2.56 -9.31
C GLY A 42 7.84 -4.05 -9.26
N GLY A 43 8.78 -4.82 -8.70
CA GLY A 43 8.50 -6.19 -8.29
C GLY A 43 7.64 -6.22 -7.03
N PRO A 44 7.38 -7.40 -6.45
CA PRO A 44 6.83 -7.48 -5.11
C PRO A 44 7.69 -6.67 -4.13
N CYS A 45 7.05 -6.13 -3.11
CA CYS A 45 7.75 -5.55 -1.99
C CYS A 45 8.75 -6.54 -1.37
N GLY A 46 9.81 -5.98 -0.80
CA GLY A 46 10.78 -6.76 -0.04
C GLY A 46 10.21 -7.26 1.28
N ASP A 47 11.08 -7.88 2.07
CA ASP A 47 10.73 -8.31 3.42
C ASP A 47 10.17 -7.15 4.27
N PRO A 48 9.14 -7.39 5.10
CA PRO A 48 8.54 -6.38 5.95
C PRO A 48 9.58 -5.75 6.89
N PRO A 49 9.61 -4.41 7.03
CA PRO A 49 10.50 -3.76 7.97
C PRO A 49 10.17 -4.17 9.42
N ALA A 50 11.20 -4.35 10.24
CA ALA A 50 11.02 -4.66 11.66
C ALA A 50 11.03 -3.38 12.50
N PHE A 51 10.05 -3.21 13.39
CA PHE A 51 9.99 -2.09 14.31
C PHE A 51 10.08 -2.56 15.77
N PRO A 52 10.79 -1.84 16.65
CA PRO A 52 10.92 -2.22 18.05
C PRO A 52 9.56 -2.18 18.76
N ASN A 53 9.35 -3.12 19.68
CA ASN A 53 8.11 -3.25 20.47
C ASN A 53 6.83 -3.41 19.63
N THR A 54 6.94 -3.98 18.42
CA THR A 54 5.81 -4.30 17.56
C THR A 54 5.73 -5.78 17.26
N ARG A 55 4.54 -6.23 16.86
CA ARG A 55 4.25 -7.55 16.32
C ARG A 55 3.57 -7.35 14.96
N LEU A 56 4.13 -7.98 13.93
CA LEU A 56 3.48 -8.06 12.62
C LEU A 56 2.38 -9.14 12.66
N HIS A 57 1.19 -8.79 12.16
CA HIS A 57 0.07 -9.69 11.97
C HIS A 57 -0.09 -10.05 10.49
N GLY A 58 -0.16 -11.36 10.18
CA GLY A 58 -0.55 -11.86 8.86
C GLY A 58 0.41 -11.46 7.75
N ASN A 59 1.45 -12.25 7.53
CA ASN A 59 2.41 -12.10 6.44
C ASN A 59 1.89 -12.73 5.13
N THR A 60 0.68 -12.37 4.70
CA THR A 60 -0.02 -13.10 3.62
C THR A 60 0.22 -12.58 2.20
N GLY A 61 1.06 -11.57 2.01
CA GLY A 61 1.46 -11.15 0.67
C GLY A 61 2.51 -10.03 0.66
N PHE A 62 3.24 -9.93 -0.46
CA PHE A 62 4.24 -8.90 -0.74
C PHE A 62 3.95 -8.21 -2.08
N GLU A 63 2.77 -8.43 -2.66
CA GLU A 63 2.39 -7.87 -3.95
C GLU A 63 1.91 -6.42 -3.79
N MET A 64 1.90 -5.65 -4.88
CA MET A 64 1.37 -4.30 -4.86
C MET A 64 -0.07 -4.27 -4.31
N GLY A 65 -0.32 -3.34 -3.40
CA GLY A 65 -1.61 -3.18 -2.75
C GLY A 65 -1.81 -4.07 -1.53
N ASP A 66 -0.88 -4.97 -1.23
CA ASP A 66 -0.91 -5.71 0.03
C ASP A 66 -0.67 -4.76 1.21
N GLU A 67 -1.32 -5.08 2.33
CA GLU A 67 -1.28 -4.30 3.57
C GLU A 67 -0.74 -5.16 4.72
N LEU A 68 0.21 -4.61 5.45
CA LEU A 68 0.79 -5.21 6.65
C LEU A 68 0.28 -4.49 7.89
N LEU A 69 -0.27 -5.25 8.84
CA LEU A 69 -0.75 -4.72 10.11
C LEU A 69 0.29 -4.95 11.22
N TYR A 70 0.81 -3.88 11.80
CA TYR A 70 1.68 -3.91 12.96
C TYR A 70 0.89 -3.51 14.21
N SER A 71 1.01 -4.30 15.28
CA SER A 71 0.47 -3.96 16.60
C SER A 71 1.59 -3.76 17.62
N CYS A 72 1.43 -2.81 18.53
CA CYS A 72 2.33 -2.65 19.66
C CYS A 72 2.26 -3.88 20.56
N LEU A 73 3.40 -4.29 21.12
CA LEU A 73 3.44 -5.32 22.15
C LEU A 73 2.66 -4.88 23.40
N PRO A 74 2.14 -5.83 24.19
CA PRO A 74 1.45 -5.50 25.44
C PRO A 74 2.28 -4.54 26.33
N GLY A 75 1.62 -3.51 26.86
CA GLY A 75 2.27 -2.47 27.65
C GLY A 75 3.02 -1.40 26.84
N HIS A 76 2.84 -1.36 25.51
CA HIS A 76 3.35 -0.31 24.64
C HIS A 76 2.22 0.31 23.82
N VAL A 77 2.33 1.61 23.54
CA VAL A 77 1.40 2.39 22.71
C VAL A 77 2.18 3.41 21.89
N MET A 78 1.59 3.87 20.80
CA MET A 78 2.13 5.00 20.06
C MET A 78 1.85 6.32 20.80
N PRO A 79 2.62 7.39 20.54
CA PRO A 79 2.38 8.70 21.14
C PRO A 79 0.97 9.27 20.88
N SER A 80 0.32 8.84 19.79
CA SER A 80 -1.07 9.18 19.46
C SER A 80 -2.12 8.45 20.32
N GLY A 81 -1.72 7.48 21.15
CA GLY A 81 -2.63 6.63 21.92
C GLY A 81 -3.12 5.39 21.16
N HIS A 82 -2.83 5.28 19.86
CA HIS A 82 -3.13 4.07 19.10
C HIS A 82 -2.20 2.91 19.48
N SER A 83 -2.64 1.69 19.17
CA SER A 83 -1.88 0.45 19.42
C SER A 83 -1.54 -0.32 18.14
N ALA A 84 -1.94 0.13 16.96
CA ALA A 84 -1.60 -0.51 15.69
C ALA A 84 -1.46 0.50 14.53
N PHE A 85 -0.63 0.18 13.55
CA PHE A 85 -0.45 0.94 12.30
C PHE A 85 -0.27 -0.02 11.12
N SER A 86 -0.51 0.49 9.91
CA SER A 86 -0.39 -0.29 8.68
C SER A 86 0.68 0.25 7.74
N LEU A 87 1.26 -0.66 6.94
CA LEU A 87 2.07 -0.32 5.77
C LEU A 87 1.43 -0.90 4.51
N LEU A 88 1.46 -0.17 3.41
CA LEU A 88 1.00 -0.61 2.10
C LEU A 88 2.20 -0.86 1.18
N CYS A 89 2.11 -1.91 0.36
CA CYS A 89 3.06 -2.14 -0.71
C CYS A 89 2.72 -1.27 -1.92
N ASP A 90 3.63 -0.37 -2.32
CA ASP A 90 3.44 0.47 -3.49
C ASP A 90 3.86 -0.22 -4.80
N SER A 91 3.64 0.48 -5.92
CA SER A 91 4.04 0.02 -7.26
C SER A 91 5.55 0.10 -7.52
N CYS A 92 6.34 0.60 -6.57
CA CYS A 92 7.80 0.61 -6.60
C CYS A 92 8.39 -0.63 -5.91
N GLY A 93 7.57 -1.43 -5.22
CA GLY A 93 8.03 -2.52 -4.37
C GLY A 93 8.55 -2.00 -3.02
N GLU A 94 8.04 -0.86 -2.56
CA GLU A 94 8.41 -0.23 -1.29
C GLU A 94 7.22 -0.20 -0.32
N TRP A 95 7.51 -0.49 0.96
CA TRP A 95 6.53 -0.39 2.02
C TRP A 95 6.39 1.07 2.48
N TYR A 96 5.18 1.62 2.44
CA TYR A 96 4.91 2.99 2.90
C TYR A 96 3.72 3.07 3.85
N GLY A 97 3.78 4.03 4.78
CA GLY A 97 2.72 4.27 5.76
C GLY A 97 3.18 5.20 6.87
N LEU A 98 2.25 5.61 7.73
CA LEU A 98 2.54 6.47 8.87
C LEU A 98 3.06 5.64 10.04
N VAL A 99 4.37 5.47 10.11
CA VAL A 99 5.03 4.74 11.20
C VAL A 99 5.15 5.63 12.44
N GLN A 100 4.63 5.16 13.57
CA GLN A 100 4.94 5.72 14.89
C GLN A 100 5.51 4.61 15.78
N LEU A 101 6.64 4.90 16.42
CA LEU A 101 7.32 3.92 17.26
C LEU A 101 6.49 3.65 18.54
N CYS A 102 6.28 2.37 18.83
CA CYS A 102 5.63 1.95 20.07
C CYS A 102 6.56 2.20 21.27
N VAL A 103 6.11 3.06 22.18
CA VAL A 103 6.82 3.40 23.42
C VAL A 103 6.09 2.78 24.61
N LYS A 104 6.81 2.55 25.71
CA LYS A 104 6.23 1.96 26.92
C LYS A 104 5.06 2.83 27.42
N CYS A 105 3.92 2.18 27.69
CA CYS A 105 2.77 2.80 28.33
C CYS A 105 3.22 3.52 29.62
N LYS A 106 2.94 4.81 29.70
CA LYS A 106 2.92 5.51 30.99
C LYS A 106 1.53 5.39 31.59
N CYS A 107 1.41 5.38 32.92
CA CYS A 107 0.14 5.22 33.64
C CYS A 107 -0.98 6.17 33.15
N THR A 108 -0.63 7.32 32.60
CA THR A 108 -1.57 8.33 32.09
C THR A 108 -2.01 8.15 30.63
N ILE A 109 -1.38 7.26 29.86
CA ILE A 109 -1.65 7.12 28.41
C ILE A 109 -2.55 5.91 28.11
N CYS A 110 -2.51 4.86 28.95
CA CYS A 110 -3.17 3.58 28.66
C CYS A 110 -4.38 3.28 29.56
N ASN A 111 -4.77 4.20 30.44
CA ASN A 111 -6.04 4.15 31.17
C ASN A 111 -6.98 5.18 30.56
N ASN A 112 -7.90 4.71 29.70
CA ASN A 112 -9.14 5.42 29.39
C ASN A 112 -10.27 4.58 29.96
#